data_AF-A0AAT9GRW9-F1
#
_entry.id   AF-A0AAT9GRW9-F1
#
_cell.length_a   1.000
_cell.length_b   1.000
_cell.length_c   1.000
_cell.angle_alpha   90.00
_cell.angle_beta   90.00
_cell.angle_gamma   90.00
#
_symmetry.space_group_name_H-M   'P 1'
#
loop_
_entity.id
_entity.type
_entity.pdbx_description
1 polymer ?
#
loop_
_entity_poly.entity_id
_entity_poly.type
_entity_poly.pdbx_seq_one_letter_code
_entity_poly.pdbx_strand_id
1 'polypeptide(L)' 'MIIQVLYDKIDKELLSVVKILRGLKGEKEIFFSKSRKNEIIIDSYKIWEKGESKENIIEGFYDVKIYELVKGAIIGVSS' A
#
# COMPACT_ATOMS: atom_id res chain seq x y z
N MET A 1 -7.89 3.83 4.69
CA MET A 1 -6.52 3.80 4.11
C MET A 1 -6.61 3.76 2.60
N ILE A 2 -5.90 4.63 1.91
CA ILE A 2 -5.94 4.76 0.45
C ILE A 2 -4.72 4.06 -0.15
N ILE A 3 -4.97 3.06 -0.98
CA ILE A 3 -3.96 2.32 -1.73
C ILE A 3 -3.99 2.81 -3.18
N GLN A 4 -2.90 3.38 -3.65
CA GLN A 4 -2.69 3.75 -5.04
C GLN A 4 -1.81 2.70 -5.72
N VAL A 5 -2.35 2.07 -6.75
CA VAL A 5 -1.66 1.13 -7.62
C VAL A 5 -1.29 1.87 -8.90
N LEU A 6 -0.02 2.24 -9.01
CA LEU A 6 0.54 2.86 -10.19
C LEU A 6 1.03 1.76 -11.12
N TYR A 7 0.63 1.82 -12.39
CA TYR A 7 0.97 0.76 -13.34
C TYR A 7 1.38 1.28 -14.73
N ASP A 8 2.46 0.72 -15.27
CA ASP A 8 2.78 0.79 -16.69
C ASP A 8 2.04 -0.29 -17.47
N LYS A 9 2.13 -1.55 -17.01
CA LYS A 9 1.40 -2.68 -17.60
C LYS A 9 0.82 -3.56 -16.50
N ILE A 10 -0.45 -3.92 -16.66
CA ILE A 10 -1.10 -4.91 -15.79
C ILE A 10 -0.58 -6.30 -16.17
N ASP A 11 0.44 -6.74 -15.44
CA ASP A 11 1.06 -8.05 -15.60
C ASP A 11 0.71 -8.99 -14.43
N LYS A 12 1.09 -10.27 -14.56
CA LYS A 12 0.79 -11.30 -13.55
C LYS A 12 1.42 -10.96 -12.18
N GLU A 13 2.54 -10.26 -12.18
CA GLU A 13 3.22 -9.80 -10.96
C GLU A 13 2.35 -8.79 -10.22
N LEU A 14 1.95 -7.71 -10.90
CA LEU A 14 1.07 -6.69 -10.32
C LEU A 14 -0.26 -7.29 -9.84
N LEU A 15 -0.87 -8.16 -10.64
CA LEU A 15 -2.12 -8.83 -10.26
C LEU A 15 -1.96 -9.69 -8.99
N SER A 16 -0.82 -10.37 -8.85
CA SER A 16 -0.53 -11.15 -7.63
C SER A 16 -0.44 -10.25 -6.41
N VAL A 17 0.24 -9.12 -6.55
CA VAL A 17 0.42 -8.15 -5.48
C VAL A 17 -0.92 -7.53 -5.06
N VAL A 18 -1.72 -7.09 -6.03
CA VAL A 18 -3.07 -6.56 -5.78
C VAL A 18 -3.95 -7.60 -5.08
N LYS A 19 -3.82 -8.88 -5.44
CA LYS A 19 -4.56 -9.97 -4.79
C LYS A 19 -4.18 -10.13 -3.32
N ILE A 20 -2.89 -10.01 -2.98
CA ILE A 20 -2.41 -10.00 -1.59
C ILE A 20 -3.07 -8.85 -0.84
N LEU A 21 -2.98 -7.63 -1.37
CA LEU A 21 -3.56 -6.44 -0.74
C LEU A 21 -5.07 -6.59 -0.50
N ARG A 22 -5.82 -7.09 -1.49
CA ARG A 22 -7.26 -7.36 -1.35
C ARG A 22 -7.56 -8.34 -0.22
N GLY A 23 -6.71 -9.35 -0.01
CA GLY A 23 -6.85 -10.36 1.04
C GLY A 23 -6.53 -9.88 2.46
N LEU A 24 -5.79 -8.77 2.61
CA LEU A 24 -5.47 -8.21 3.93
C LEU A 24 -6.74 -7.67 4.62
N LYS A 25 -6.89 -7.85 5.93
CA LYS A 25 -8.02 -7.31 6.69
C LYS A 25 -7.83 -5.80 6.96
N GLY A 26 -8.92 -5.04 6.87
CA GLY A 26 -8.94 -3.60 7.18
C GLY A 26 -9.66 -2.77 6.11
N GLU A 27 -10.11 -1.58 6.51
CA GLU A 27 -10.77 -0.61 5.63
C GLU A 27 -9.75 0.04 4.70
N LYS A 28 -9.87 -0.29 3.42
CA LYS A 28 -8.96 0.16 2.38
C LYS A 28 -9.71 0.41 1.08
N GLU A 29 -9.29 1.44 0.38
CA GLU A 29 -9.75 1.76 -0.97
C GLU A 29 -8.58 1.61 -1.93
N ILE A 30 -8.79 0.93 -3.07
CA ILE A 30 -7.73 0.67 -4.04
C ILE A 30 -8.03 1.43 -5.32
N PHE A 31 -7.17 2.39 -5.64
CA PHE A 31 -7.22 3.18 -6.86
C PHE A 31 -6.14 2.74 -7.82
N PHE A 32 -6.48 2.72 -9.11
CA PHE A 32 -5.55 2.37 -10.17
C PHE A 32 -5.26 3.62 -10.99
N SER A 33 -3.97 3.92 -11.18
CA SER A 33 -3.54 5.05 -12.01
C SER A 33 -2.43 4.63 -12.95
N LYS A 34 -2.50 5.11 -14.20
CA LYS A 34 -1.47 4.84 -15.19
C LYS A 34 -0.18 5.58 -14.83
N SER A 35 0.95 4.88 -14.86
CA SER A 35 2.28 5.42 -14.58
C SER A 35 3.31 4.82 -15.56
N ARG A 36 4.58 5.23 -15.43
CA ARG A 36 5.71 4.67 -16.20
C ARG A 36 6.33 3.43 -15.55
N LYS A 37 5.95 3.11 -14.33
CA LYS A 37 6.42 1.95 -13.57
C LYS A 37 5.29 1.34 -12.75
N ASN A 38 5.45 0.07 -12.41
CA ASN A 38 4.54 -0.63 -11.51
C ASN A 38 5.01 -0.41 -10.07
N GLU A 39 4.20 0.25 -9.26
CA GLU A 39 4.48 0.52 -7.85
C GLU A 39 3.19 0.64 -7.05
N ILE A 40 3.29 0.48 -5.75
CA ILE A 40 2.17 0.60 -4.82
C ILE A 40 2.53 1.59 -3.74
N ILE A 41 1.59 2.52 -3.53
CA ILE A 41 1.68 3.58 -2.55
C ILE A 41 0.47 3.45 -1.62
N ILE A 42 0.66 3.56 -0.32
CA ILE A 42 -0.42 3.56 0.67
C ILE A 42 -0.28 4.80 1.54
N ASP A 43 -1.32 5.63 1.60
CA ASP A 43 -1.33 6.89 2.36
C ASP A 43 -0.05 7.74 2.16
N SER A 44 0.45 7.77 0.92
CA SER A 44 1.68 8.47 0.46
C SER A 44 3.02 7.77 0.73
N TYR A 45 3.02 6.57 1.32
CA TYR A 45 4.22 5.76 1.51
C TYR A 45 4.38 4.76 0.36
N LYS A 46 5.56 4.68 -0.25
CA LYS A 46 5.85 3.64 -1.25
C LYS A 46 6.13 2.32 -0.52
N ILE A 47 5.35 1.28 -0.84
CA ILE A 47 5.42 -0.03 -0.17
C ILE A 47 6.12 -1.09 -1.02
N TRP A 48 6.03 -0.91 -2.33
CA TRP A 48 6.51 -1.90 -3.29
C TRP A 48 6.70 -1.26 -4.66
N GLU A 49 7.74 -1.70 -5.34
CA GLU A 49 8.04 -1.40 -6.73
C GLU A 49 8.35 -2.70 -7.48
N LYS A 50 8.14 -2.67 -8.80
CA LYS A 50 8.46 -3.81 -9.67
C LYS A 50 9.88 -4.31 -9.44
N GLY A 51 10.02 -5.62 -9.24
CA GLY A 51 11.30 -6.27 -8.94
C GLY A 51 11.58 -6.46 -7.45
N GLU A 52 10.79 -5.86 -6.54
CA GLU A 52 10.87 -6.15 -5.11
C GLU A 52 10.10 -7.43 -4.73
N SER A 53 10.51 -8.06 -3.62
CA SER A 53 9.79 -9.23 -3.10
C SER A 53 8.36 -8.86 -2.74
N LYS A 54 7.42 -9.76 -3.09
CA LYS A 54 6.00 -9.58 -2.78
C LYS A 54 5.73 -9.70 -1.27
N GLU A 55 6.65 -10.24 -0.50
CA GLU A 55 6.55 -10.36 0.96
C GLU A 55 6.56 -8.98 1.63
N ASN A 56 7.34 -8.04 1.08
CA ASN A 56 7.43 -6.66 1.55
C ASN A 56 6.09 -5.91 1.52
N ILE A 57 5.14 -6.35 0.68
CA ILE A 57 3.78 -5.78 0.61
C ILE A 57 3.05 -5.90 1.93
N ILE A 58 3.18 -7.06 2.59
CA ILE A 58 2.44 -7.34 3.82
C ILE A 58 3.04 -6.51 4.95
N GLU A 59 4.36 -6.53 5.09
CA GLU A 59 5.08 -5.75 6.11
C GLU A 59 4.79 -4.26 5.94
N GLY A 60 5.00 -3.71 4.75
CA GLY A 60 4.79 -2.29 4.54
C GLY A 60 3.32 -1.84 4.66
N PHE A 61 2.34 -2.72 4.41
CA PHE A 61 0.93 -2.43 4.74
C PHE A 61 0.72 -2.25 6.25
N TYR A 62 1.32 -3.13 7.07
CA TYR A 62 1.20 -3.03 8.52
C TYR A 62 2.01 -1.87 9.09
N ASP A 63 3.16 -1.56 8.53
CA ASP A 63 3.97 -0.40 8.93
C ASP A 63 3.20 0.91 8.75
N VAL A 64 2.56 1.11 7.60
CA VAL A 64 1.71 2.29 7.35
C VAL A 64 0.55 2.34 8.35
N LYS A 65 -0.06 1.19 8.64
CA LYS A 65 -1.14 1.11 9.61
C LYS A 65 -0.68 1.47 11.03
N ILE A 66 0.47 0.97 11.47
CA ILE A 66 1.06 1.30 12.78
C ILE A 66 1.39 2.79 12.82
N TYR A 67 1.98 3.33 11.76
CA TYR A 67 2.31 4.74 11.68
C TYR A 67 1.07 5.64 11.82
N GLU A 68 -0.01 5.33 11.11
CA GLU A 68 -1.26 6.10 11.22
C GLU A 68 -1.90 5.99 12.61
N LEU A 69 -1.82 4.83 13.27
CA LEU A 69 -2.25 4.67 14.67
C LEU A 69 -1.43 5.53 15.63
N VAL A 70 -0.10 5.51 15.50
CA VAL A 70 0.82 6.30 16.33
C VAL A 70 0.60 7.80 16.11
N LYS A 71 0.47 8.23 14.86
CA LYS A 71 0.18 9.62 14.50
C LYS A 71 -1.14 10.10 15.12
N GLY A 72 -2.19 9.29 15.04
CA GLY A 72 -3.47 9.56 15.69
C GLY A 72 -3.35 9.67 17.21
N ALA A 73 -2.56 8.78 17.84
CA ALA A 73 -2.31 8.82 19.28
C ALA A 73 -1.58 10.11 19.68
N ILE A 74 -0.50 10.49 18.99
CA ILE A 74 0.30 11.70 19.29
C ILE A 74 -0.58 12.97 19.20
N ILE A 75 -1.44 13.06 18.20
CA ILE A 75 -2.37 14.19 18.04
C ILE A 75 -3.42 14.18 19.17
N GLY A 76 -3.91 13.00 19.55
CA GLY A 76 -4.90 12.83 20.63
C GLY A 76 -4.39 13.13 22.05
N VAL A 77 -3.08 13.03 22.32
CA VAL A 77 -2.51 13.41 23.63
C VAL A 77 -2.34 14.93 23.81
N SER A 78 -2.58 15.72 22.77
CA SER A 78 -2.43 17.18 22.80
C SER A 78 -3.75 17.95 23.00
N SER A 79 -4.83 17.30 23.44
CA SER A 79 -6.14 17.90 23.71
C SER A 79 -6.52 17.84 25.18
#